data_AF-A0A6S7I581-F1
#
_entry.id   AF-A0A6S7I581-F1
#
_cell.length_a   1.000
_cell.length_b   1.000
_cell.length_c   1.000
_cell.angle_alpha   90.00
_cell.angle_beta   90.00
_cell.angle_gamma   90.00
#
_symmetry.space_group_name_H-M   'P 1'
#
loop_
_entity.id
_entity.type
_entity.pdbx_description
1 polymer ?
#
loop_
_entity_poly.entity_id
_entity_poly.type
_entity_poly.pdbx_seq_one_letter_code
_entity_poly.pdbx_strand_id
1 'polypeptide(L)'
;MLFKVLLCLCLLQVMVSARQSGFWRKIASDKCVGARNNHYKEFTYTGPHTFIIAMKMVHKKGRIGCVDSAYTRWGCSNSHPINIIVTDTRNKRIYPSPTLISTHTGGWYDLPGYEANSPELVFSDPGFRYLYKRQKMRIWYGEDLHNYTEGDNHGFTCMDVYVYSPNF
;
A
#
# COMPACT_ATOMS: atom_id res chain seq x y z
N MET A 1 24.26 -28.00 -41.75
CA MET A 1 23.74 -26.61 -41.64
C MET A 1 22.53 -26.50 -40.71
N LEU A 2 21.56 -27.42 -40.77
CA LEU A 2 20.41 -27.45 -39.83
C LEU A 2 20.78 -27.43 -38.34
N PHE A 3 21.85 -28.13 -37.93
CA PHE A 3 22.26 -28.21 -36.52
C PHE A 3 22.72 -26.86 -35.94
N LYS A 4 23.35 -26.00 -36.76
CA LYS A 4 23.74 -24.63 -36.36
C LYS A 4 22.54 -23.69 -36.29
N VAL A 5 21.52 -23.91 -37.13
CA VAL A 5 20.27 -23.14 -37.14
C VAL A 5 19.41 -23.49 -35.91
N LEU A 6 19.32 -24.78 -35.55
CA LEU A 6 18.62 -25.23 -34.33
C LEU A 6 19.28 -24.69 -33.05
N LEU A 7 20.62 -24.70 -32.95
CA LEU A 7 21.33 -24.16 -31.79
C LEU A 7 21.08 -22.66 -31.60
N CYS A 8 21.01 -21.91 -32.70
CA CYS A 8 20.72 -20.48 -32.70
C CYS A 8 19.28 -20.19 -32.25
N LEU A 9 18.30 -21.00 -32.69
CA LEU A 9 16.90 -20.91 -32.27
C LEU A 9 16.70 -21.26 -30.78
N CYS A 10 17.41 -22.24 -30.24
CA CYS A 10 17.38 -22.55 -28.80
C CYS A 10 17.99 -21.41 -27.95
N LEU A 11 19.07 -20.77 -28.41
CA LEU A 11 19.68 -19.63 -27.70
C LEU A 11 18.77 -18.38 -27.69
N LEU A 12 18.01 -18.15 -28.78
CA LEU A 12 16.99 -17.09 -28.82
C LEU A 12 15.82 -17.38 -27.86
N GLN A 13 15.41 -18.63 -27.67
CA GLN A 13 14.33 -18.97 -26.73
C GLN A 13 14.76 -18.85 -25.25
N VAL A 14 16.03 -19.10 -24.93
CA VAL A 14 16.56 -18.95 -23.57
C VAL A 14 16.60 -17.48 -23.16
N MET A 15 16.84 -16.55 -24.10
CA MET A 15 16.82 -15.10 -23.83
C MET A 15 15.40 -14.52 -23.69
N VAL A 16 14.39 -15.14 -24.32
CA VAL A 16 12.99 -14.70 -24.25
C VAL A 16 12.28 -15.16 -22.96
N SER A 17 12.86 -16.12 -22.23
CA SER A 17 12.29 -16.63 -20.96
C SER A 17 12.94 -16.06 -19.69
N ALA A 18 13.71 -14.97 -19.78
CA ALA A 18 13.98 -14.15 -18.61
C ALA A 18 12.65 -13.54 -18.16
N ARG A 19 11.92 -14.24 -17.28
CA ARG A 19 10.76 -13.71 -16.54
C ARG A 19 11.15 -12.29 -16.10
N GLN A 20 10.54 -11.28 -16.71
CA GLN A 20 10.65 -9.89 -16.27
C GLN A 20 9.98 -9.77 -14.90
N SER A 21 10.69 -10.19 -13.85
CA SER A 21 10.26 -10.01 -12.47
C SER A 21 10.45 -8.54 -12.13
N GLY A 22 9.36 -7.81 -11.92
CA GLY A 22 9.43 -6.47 -11.33
C GLY A 22 10.09 -6.49 -9.94
N PHE A 23 10.33 -5.30 -9.39
CA PHE A 23 11.02 -5.13 -8.11
C PHE A 23 10.27 -4.21 -7.15
N TRP A 24 10.46 -4.44 -5.86
CA TRP A 24 10.00 -3.53 -4.81
C TRP A 24 11.01 -2.41 -4.59
N ARG A 25 10.54 -1.17 -4.62
CA ARG A 25 11.34 0.01 -4.28
C ARG A 25 10.72 0.73 -3.09
N LYS A 26 11.51 0.98 -2.04
CA LYS A 26 11.10 1.84 -0.92
C LYS A 26 10.94 3.27 -1.43
N ILE A 27 9.78 3.87 -1.19
CA ILE A 27 9.46 5.26 -1.59
C ILE A 27 9.21 6.18 -0.39
N ALA A 28 9.03 5.62 0.81
CA ALA A 28 9.00 6.37 2.06
C ALA A 28 9.47 5.49 3.23
N SER A 29 10.06 6.12 4.24
CA SER A 29 10.49 5.49 5.49
C SER A 29 9.81 6.16 6.68
N ASP A 30 9.54 5.40 7.73
CA ASP A 30 9.12 5.87 9.06
C ASP A 30 7.97 6.88 9.02
N LYS A 31 6.95 6.59 8.21
CA LYS A 31 5.72 7.37 8.22
C LYS A 31 4.88 6.88 9.38
N CYS A 32 4.55 7.76 10.32
CA CYS A 32 3.74 7.44 11.49
C CYS A 32 2.40 8.16 11.40
N VAL A 33 1.31 7.42 11.56
CA VAL A 33 -0.07 7.90 11.45
C VAL A 33 -0.79 7.66 12.77
N GLY A 34 -1.52 8.67 13.24
CA GLY A 34 -2.41 8.58 14.39
C GLY A 34 -3.84 8.26 13.98
N ALA A 35 -4.67 7.90 14.97
CA ALA A 35 -6.05 7.46 14.74
C ALA A 35 -7.11 8.57 14.86
N ARG A 36 -6.71 9.82 15.08
CA ARG A 36 -7.61 10.97 15.33
C ARG A 36 -6.92 12.32 15.15
N ASN A 37 -7.69 13.41 15.16
CA ASN A 37 -7.23 14.80 15.15
C ASN A 37 -6.44 15.21 13.89
N ASN A 38 -6.77 14.65 12.73
CA ASN A 38 -6.08 14.86 11.47
C ASN A 38 -4.58 14.50 11.55
N HIS A 39 -4.23 13.43 12.26
CA HIS A 39 -2.85 12.96 12.44
C HIS A 39 -2.39 12.05 11.27
N TYR A 40 -2.71 12.45 10.05
CA TYR A 40 -2.22 11.81 8.83
C TYR A 40 -0.73 12.05 8.62
N LYS A 41 -0.12 11.24 7.76
CA LYS A 41 1.26 11.47 7.32
C LYS A 41 1.38 11.71 5.82
N GLU A 42 1.79 12.92 5.46
CA GLU A 42 2.17 13.24 4.09
C GLU A 42 3.58 12.73 3.74
N PHE A 43 3.74 12.27 2.51
CA PHE A 43 5.03 11.96 1.90
C PHE A 43 5.04 12.32 0.42
N THR A 44 6.24 12.57 -0.11
CA THR A 44 6.45 12.93 -1.52
C THR A 44 7.19 11.81 -2.22
N TYR A 45 6.66 11.35 -3.35
CA TYR A 45 7.35 10.41 -4.23
C TYR A 45 8.49 11.12 -4.96
N THR A 46 9.72 10.67 -4.73
CA THR A 46 10.95 11.26 -5.28
C THR A 46 11.54 10.49 -6.47
N GLY A 47 10.95 9.33 -6.81
CA GLY A 47 11.39 8.53 -7.95
C GLY A 47 10.97 9.13 -9.31
N PRO A 48 11.39 8.52 -10.43
CA PRO A 48 11.00 8.94 -11.77
C PRO A 48 9.51 8.70 -12.01
N HIS A 49 8.96 9.38 -13.00
CA HIS A 49 7.63 9.07 -13.54
C HIS A 49 7.56 7.58 -13.92
N THR A 50 6.56 6.86 -13.44
CA THR A 50 6.51 5.39 -13.61
C THR A 50 5.11 4.83 -13.43
N PHE A 51 4.88 3.65 -13.97
CA PHE A 51 3.72 2.83 -13.66
C PHE A 51 4.08 1.82 -12.57
N ILE A 52 3.18 1.65 -11.60
CA ILE A 52 3.29 0.66 -10.52
C ILE A 52 2.11 -0.31 -10.60
N ILE A 53 2.31 -1.53 -10.11
CA ILE A 53 1.24 -2.55 -10.03
C ILE A 53 0.67 -2.63 -8.61
N ALA A 54 1.52 -2.42 -7.61
CA ALA A 54 1.13 -2.54 -6.21
C ALA A 54 1.88 -1.54 -5.33
N MET A 55 1.26 -1.22 -4.19
CA MET A 55 1.87 -0.52 -3.08
C MET A 55 1.94 -1.45 -1.87
N LYS A 56 3.02 -1.41 -1.12
CA LYS A 56 3.21 -2.20 0.09
C LYS A 56 3.58 -1.33 1.27
N MET A 57 2.97 -1.59 2.42
CA MET A 57 3.31 -0.96 3.70
C MET A 57 3.86 -2.00 4.65
N VAL A 58 5.05 -1.77 5.20
CA VAL A 58 5.69 -2.69 6.16
C VAL A 58 5.67 -2.04 7.53
N HIS A 59 5.07 -2.71 8.52
CA HIS A 59 5.01 -2.21 9.90
C HIS A 59 6.41 -2.08 10.47
N LYS A 60 6.66 -0.97 11.17
CA LYS A 60 7.93 -0.72 11.87
C LYS A 60 7.76 -0.74 13.38
N LYS A 61 6.78 0.01 13.89
CA LYS A 61 6.53 0.16 15.34
C LYS A 61 5.19 0.83 15.59
N GLY A 62 4.80 0.89 16.86
CA GLY A 62 3.54 1.49 17.31
C GLY A 62 2.39 0.51 17.27
N ARG A 63 1.35 0.84 18.02
CA ARG A 63 0.05 0.18 18.01
C ARG A 63 -1.04 1.23 17.95
N ILE A 64 -2.08 0.94 17.20
CA ILE A 64 -3.21 1.83 16.91
C ILE A 64 -4.52 1.11 17.21
N GLY A 65 -5.54 1.85 17.62
CA GLY A 65 -6.84 1.28 17.97
C GLY A 65 -7.98 2.29 17.85
N CYS A 66 -9.18 1.75 17.62
CA CYS A 66 -10.45 2.50 17.56
C CYS A 66 -11.21 2.55 18.90
N VAL A 67 -10.70 1.87 19.93
CA VAL A 67 -11.29 1.83 21.28
C VAL A 67 -10.14 1.53 22.25
N ASP A 68 -10.24 1.97 23.50
CA ASP A 68 -9.17 1.89 24.51
C ASP A 68 -8.50 0.51 24.67
N SER A 69 -9.23 -0.59 24.46
CA SER A 69 -8.68 -1.94 24.61
C SER A 69 -8.01 -2.48 23.34
N ALA A 70 -8.19 -1.83 22.20
CA ALA A 70 -7.69 -2.28 20.92
C ALA A 70 -6.27 -1.78 20.68
N TYR A 71 -5.35 -2.72 20.42
CA TYR A 71 -3.99 -2.39 20.01
C TYR A 71 -3.61 -3.26 18.83
N THR A 72 -3.59 -2.70 17.63
CA THR A 72 -3.24 -3.43 16.39
C THR A 72 -2.19 -2.68 15.58
N ARG A 73 -1.80 -3.22 14.42
CA ARG A 73 -0.89 -2.54 13.49
C ARG A 73 -1.64 -1.63 12.50
N TRP A 74 -2.85 -2.00 12.10
CA TRP A 74 -3.52 -1.41 10.92
C TRP A 74 -5.00 -1.11 11.06
N GLY A 75 -5.64 -1.54 12.15
CA GLY A 75 -7.09 -1.45 12.33
C GLY A 75 -7.45 -1.45 13.81
N CYS A 76 -8.40 -2.29 14.21
CA CYS A 76 -8.87 -2.32 15.60
C CYS A 76 -9.14 -3.72 16.16
N SER A 77 -9.70 -4.64 15.36
CA SER A 77 -10.00 -6.01 15.79
C SER A 77 -10.10 -6.95 14.59
N ASN A 78 -10.42 -8.23 14.80
CA ASN A 78 -10.69 -9.15 13.69
C ASN A 78 -11.98 -8.78 12.92
N SER A 79 -12.95 -8.12 13.57
CA SER A 79 -14.16 -7.61 12.91
C SER A 79 -13.97 -6.25 12.26
N HIS A 80 -12.85 -5.58 12.55
CA HIS A 80 -12.46 -4.29 12.02
C HIS A 80 -10.98 -4.38 11.59
N PRO A 81 -10.70 -5.17 10.53
CA PRO A 81 -9.34 -5.64 10.28
C PRO A 81 -8.42 -4.52 9.81
N ILE A 82 -8.82 -3.72 8.82
CA ILE A 82 -7.96 -2.69 8.24
C ILE A 82 -8.68 -1.34 8.12
N ASN A 83 -7.97 -0.27 8.50
CA ASN A 83 -8.45 1.11 8.41
C ASN A 83 -7.35 2.08 7.93
N ILE A 84 -6.34 1.58 7.22
CA ILE A 84 -5.29 2.43 6.63
C ILE A 84 -5.69 2.84 5.22
N ILE A 85 -5.69 4.14 4.94
CA ILE A 85 -6.09 4.70 3.64
C ILE A 85 -4.97 5.59 3.10
N VAL A 86 -4.60 5.39 1.84
CA VAL A 86 -3.72 6.31 1.10
C VAL A 86 -4.58 7.24 0.27
N THR A 87 -4.33 8.54 0.35
CA THR A 87 -5.05 9.56 -0.42
C THR A 87 -4.11 10.47 -1.21
N ASP A 88 -4.67 11.21 -2.16
CA ASP A 88 -4.07 12.44 -2.67
C ASP A 88 -4.13 13.57 -1.62
N THR A 89 -3.61 14.76 -1.96
CA THR A 89 -3.64 15.93 -1.07
C THR A 89 -5.02 16.56 -0.88
N ARG A 90 -6.03 16.10 -1.62
CA ARG A 90 -7.44 16.49 -1.47
C ARG A 90 -8.25 15.39 -0.78
N ASN A 91 -7.56 14.47 -0.10
CA ASN A 91 -8.17 13.38 0.65
C ASN A 91 -9.00 12.43 -0.23
N LYS A 92 -8.71 12.36 -1.54
CA LYS A 92 -9.31 11.36 -2.45
C LYS A 92 -8.53 10.06 -2.38
N ARG A 93 -9.24 8.96 -2.12
CA ARG A 93 -8.66 7.62 -1.95
C ARG A 93 -7.89 7.17 -3.20
N ILE A 94 -6.66 6.74 -2.96
CA ILE A 94 -5.76 6.05 -3.90
C ILE A 94 -5.74 4.55 -3.56
N TYR A 95 -5.46 4.22 -2.29
CA TYR A 95 -5.49 2.85 -1.75
C TYR A 95 -6.32 2.78 -0.45
N PRO A 96 -7.01 1.66 -0.17
CA PRO A 96 -7.20 0.51 -1.08
C PRO A 96 -7.93 0.92 -2.36
N SER A 97 -7.84 0.11 -3.43
CA SER A 97 -8.38 0.54 -4.73
C SER A 97 -9.86 0.88 -4.62
N PRO A 98 -10.28 2.06 -5.11
CA PRO A 98 -11.67 2.43 -5.04
C PRO A 98 -12.59 1.65 -5.97
N THR A 99 -12.03 0.88 -6.91
CA THR A 99 -12.79 0.06 -7.86
C THR A 99 -12.92 -1.39 -7.43
N LEU A 100 -12.01 -1.89 -6.59
CA LEU A 100 -12.02 -3.29 -6.15
C LEU A 100 -12.48 -3.48 -4.71
N ILE A 101 -12.11 -2.55 -3.84
CA ILE A 101 -12.30 -2.69 -2.41
C ILE A 101 -13.30 -1.62 -1.99
N SER A 102 -14.49 -2.10 -1.65
CA SER A 102 -15.50 -1.32 -0.96
C SER A 102 -15.03 -1.02 0.45
N THR A 103 -15.26 0.21 0.90
CA THR A 103 -15.07 0.60 2.30
C THR A 103 -16.42 0.83 2.93
N HIS A 104 -16.55 0.46 4.19
CA HIS A 104 -17.72 0.73 5.01
C HIS A 104 -17.58 2.09 5.71
N THR A 105 -18.58 2.46 6.52
CA THR A 105 -18.56 3.64 7.39
C THR A 105 -17.25 3.68 8.20
N GLY A 106 -16.67 4.86 8.42
CA GLY A 106 -15.37 4.97 9.09
C GLY A 106 -14.18 4.48 8.25
N GLY A 107 -14.39 4.07 6.99
CA GLY A 107 -13.30 3.65 6.10
C GLY A 107 -12.81 2.22 6.33
N TRP A 108 -13.54 1.40 7.08
CA TRP A 108 -13.21 -0.01 7.33
C TRP A 108 -13.30 -0.85 6.06
N TYR A 109 -12.38 -1.80 5.88
CA TYR A 109 -12.43 -2.75 4.77
C TYR A 109 -11.70 -4.06 5.09
N ASP A 110 -12.12 -5.11 4.39
CA ASP A 110 -11.40 -6.38 4.31
C ASP A 110 -10.36 -6.31 3.20
N LEU A 111 -9.12 -6.70 3.52
CA LEU A 111 -8.06 -6.87 2.54
C LEU A 111 -7.73 -8.37 2.43
N PRO A 112 -8.06 -9.04 1.32
CA PRO A 112 -7.92 -10.49 1.20
C PRO A 112 -6.51 -10.98 1.56
N GLY A 113 -6.43 -11.88 2.55
CA GLY A 113 -5.18 -12.45 3.05
C GLY A 113 -4.45 -11.61 4.12
N TYR A 114 -5.06 -10.52 4.59
CA TYR A 114 -4.48 -9.64 5.60
C TYR A 114 -5.43 -9.39 6.76
N GLU A 115 -4.85 -9.28 7.95
CA GLU A 115 -5.54 -9.07 9.22
C GLU A 115 -4.96 -7.82 9.91
N ALA A 116 -5.61 -7.34 10.97
CA ALA A 116 -5.22 -6.11 11.70
C ALA A 116 -3.77 -6.10 12.22
N ASN A 117 -3.16 -7.28 12.38
CA ASN A 117 -1.80 -7.45 12.88
C ASN A 117 -0.84 -8.07 11.85
N SER A 118 -1.20 -8.15 10.57
CA SER A 118 -0.26 -8.58 9.52
C SER A 118 1.04 -7.77 9.59
N PRO A 119 2.22 -8.36 9.28
CA PRO A 119 3.48 -7.63 9.33
C PRO A 119 3.59 -6.55 8.24
N GLU A 120 2.86 -6.73 7.14
CA GLU A 120 2.77 -5.81 6.03
C GLU A 120 1.37 -5.86 5.42
N LEU A 121 1.03 -4.84 4.64
CA LEU A 121 -0.16 -4.77 3.78
C LEU A 121 0.30 -4.59 2.35
N VAL A 122 -0.28 -5.34 1.40
CA VAL A 122 -0.07 -5.11 -0.03
C VAL A 122 -1.39 -4.73 -0.67
N PHE A 123 -1.41 -3.53 -1.25
CA PHE A 123 -2.51 -3.03 -2.06
C PHE A 123 -2.18 -3.27 -3.53
N SER A 124 -2.84 -4.24 -4.14
CA SER A 124 -2.73 -4.55 -5.57
C SER A 124 -3.98 -4.14 -6.31
N ASP A 125 -3.82 -3.41 -7.41
CA ASP A 125 -4.90 -3.09 -8.33
C ASP A 125 -4.71 -3.92 -9.61
N PRO A 126 -5.78 -4.36 -10.30
CA PRO A 126 -5.66 -4.87 -11.65
C PRO A 126 -5.26 -3.69 -12.54
N GLY A 127 -4.18 -3.89 -13.29
CA GLY A 127 -3.61 -2.88 -14.17
C GLY A 127 -2.51 -2.05 -13.51
N PHE A 128 -2.26 -0.88 -14.08
CA PHE A 128 -1.15 -0.01 -13.70
C PHE A 128 -1.65 1.30 -13.11
N ARG A 129 -0.98 1.77 -12.06
CA ARG A 129 -1.18 3.11 -11.51
C ARG A 129 0.02 3.98 -11.85
N TYR A 130 -0.23 5.16 -12.41
CA TYR A 130 0.82 6.11 -12.72
C TYR A 130 1.22 6.91 -11.46
N LEU A 131 2.52 6.92 -11.14
CA LEU A 131 3.12 7.85 -10.20
C LEU A 131 3.95 8.89 -10.94
N TYR A 132 3.68 10.17 -10.69
CA TYR A 132 4.46 11.26 -11.26
C TYR A 132 5.49 11.79 -10.25
N LYS A 133 6.65 12.25 -10.76
CA LYS A 133 7.71 12.82 -9.91
C LYS A 133 7.14 13.94 -9.04
N ARG A 134 7.49 13.94 -7.75
CA ARG A 134 6.99 14.87 -6.72
C ARG A 134 5.50 14.72 -6.38
N GLN A 135 4.85 13.63 -6.77
CA GLN A 135 3.50 13.33 -6.32
C GLN A 135 3.46 13.25 -4.80
N LYS A 136 2.58 14.04 -4.19
CA LYS A 136 2.30 14.01 -2.76
C LYS A 136 1.14 13.09 -2.46
N MET A 137 1.29 12.28 -1.42
CA MET A 137 0.27 11.36 -0.92
C MET A 137 0.20 11.46 0.60
N ARG A 138 -0.94 11.08 1.16
CA ARG A 138 -1.15 11.02 2.61
C ARG A 138 -1.53 9.61 3.02
N ILE A 139 -1.08 9.19 4.19
CA ILE A 139 -1.53 7.97 4.85
C ILE A 139 -2.39 8.39 6.03
N TRP A 140 -3.58 7.81 6.11
CA TRP A 140 -4.61 8.09 7.09
C TRP A 140 -5.01 6.83 7.83
N TYR A 141 -5.47 7.03 9.05
CA TYR A 141 -6.46 6.14 9.65
C TYR A 141 -7.84 6.55 9.13
N GLY A 142 -8.68 5.61 8.73
CA GLY A 142 -9.94 5.87 8.01
C GLY A 142 -10.95 6.65 8.85
N GLU A 143 -11.07 6.31 10.13
CA GLU A 143 -11.94 7.05 11.05
C GLU A 143 -11.50 8.50 11.20
N ASP A 144 -10.19 8.75 11.26
CA ASP A 144 -9.61 10.10 11.28
C ASP A 144 -9.91 10.85 9.97
N LEU A 145 -9.68 10.21 8.82
CA LEU A 145 -9.98 10.77 7.50
C LEU A 145 -11.45 11.20 7.37
N HIS A 146 -12.36 10.46 7.99
CA HIS A 146 -13.80 10.67 7.89
C HIS A 146 -14.40 11.40 9.08
N ASN A 147 -13.59 11.78 10.08
CA ASN A 147 -14.06 12.29 11.39
C ASN A 147 -15.17 11.40 11.99
N TYR A 148 -15.00 10.08 11.89
CA TYR A 148 -16.00 9.10 12.32
C TYR A 148 -15.59 8.48 13.64
N THR A 149 -16.37 8.72 14.70
CA THR A 149 -16.21 8.11 16.03
C THR A 149 -14.78 8.16 16.61
N GLU A 150 -13.94 9.12 16.22
CA GLU A 150 -12.52 9.11 16.59
C GLU A 150 -12.19 9.51 18.05
N GLY A 151 -13.21 9.66 18.90
CA GLY A 151 -13.07 10.20 20.26
C GLY A 151 -12.31 9.25 21.20
N ASP A 152 -12.58 7.96 21.09
CA ASP A 152 -11.95 6.84 21.82
C ASP A 152 -10.80 6.17 21.03
N ASN A 153 -10.46 6.73 19.87
CA ASN A 153 -9.31 6.30 19.10
C ASN A 153 -8.00 6.72 19.76
N HIS A 154 -6.99 5.86 19.65
CA HIS A 154 -5.70 6.12 20.28
C HIS A 154 -4.52 5.47 19.55
N GLY A 155 -3.32 5.86 19.99
CA GLY A 155 -2.06 5.30 19.51
C GLY A 155 -1.64 5.80 18.13
N PHE A 156 -0.67 5.09 17.57
CA PHE A 156 -0.10 5.38 16.25
C PHE A 156 0.49 4.10 15.65
N THR A 157 0.60 4.07 14.33
CA THR A 157 1.34 3.04 13.61
C THR A 157 2.37 3.67 12.68
N CYS A 158 3.59 3.15 12.68
CA CYS A 158 4.68 3.60 11.82
C CYS A 158 5.02 2.54 10.77
N MET A 159 5.25 2.98 9.54
CA MET A 159 5.50 2.08 8.40
C MET A 159 6.51 2.63 7.40
N ASP A 160 7.14 1.70 6.68
CA ASP A 160 7.83 1.98 5.42
C ASP A 160 6.88 1.72 4.25
N VAL A 161 6.98 2.51 3.18
CA VAL A 161 6.14 2.37 1.98
C VAL A 161 7.01 1.97 0.80
N TYR A 162 6.55 0.96 0.06
CA TYR A 162 7.18 0.42 -1.13
C TYR A 162 6.19 0.42 -2.29
N VAL A 163 6.72 0.40 -3.51
CA VAL A 163 5.93 0.14 -4.72
C VAL A 163 6.59 -0.93 -5.56
N TYR A 164 5.77 -1.71 -6.26
CA TYR A 164 6.22 -2.72 -7.21
C TYR A 164 6.18 -2.13 -8.62
N SER A 165 7.36 -1.98 -9.22
CA SER A 165 7.49 -1.54 -10.62
C SER A 165 7.75 -2.75 -11.51
N PRO A 166 7.01 -2.91 -12.63
CA PRO A 166 7.35 -3.87 -13.66
C PRO A 166 8.68 -3.50 -14.32
N ASN A 167 9.42 -4.50 -14.80
CA ASN A 167 10.52 -4.29 -15.72
C ASN A 167 9.92 -4.23 -17.13
N PHE A 168 9.83 -3.04 -17.70
CA PHE A 168 9.52 -2.85 -19.12
C PHE A 168 10.82 -2.85 -19.94
#